data_AF-A0A183FKY3-F1
#
_entry.id   AF-A0A183FKY3-F1
#
_cell.length_a   1.000
_cell.length_b   1.000
_cell.length_c   1.000
_cell.angle_alpha   90.00
_cell.angle_beta   90.00
_cell.angle_gamma   90.00
#
_symmetry.space_group_name_H-M   'P 1'
#
loop_
_entity.id
_entity.type
_entity.pdbx_description
1 polymer ?
#
loop_
_entity_poly.entity_id
_entity_poly.type
_entity_poly.pdbx_seq_one_letter_code
_entity_poly.pdbx_strand_id
1 'polypeptide(L)'
;MLCEYTDEYVTTLVNHVCRLVKHRGTHRIEARDVEFVLDAVYKMPSVPRASVHVFGAPAPIRPDRITPQPTEAHKQRMLLIKKMVKKP
;
A
#
# COMPACT_ATOMS: atom_id res chain seq x y z
N MET A 1 -20.68 -3.53 21.17
CA MET A 1 -19.76 -2.48 20.70
C MET A 1 -18.45 -3.02 20.12
N LEU A 2 -17.50 -3.56 20.90
CA LEU A 2 -16.21 -4.01 20.31
C LEU A 2 -16.37 -5.13 19.27
N CYS A 3 -17.27 -6.08 19.53
CA CYS A 3 -17.59 -7.15 18.59
C CYS A 3 -18.19 -6.62 17.29
N GLU A 4 -19.12 -5.66 17.38
CA GLU A 4 -19.76 -5.04 16.20
C GLU A 4 -18.74 -4.29 15.34
N TYR A 5 -17.83 -3.53 15.97
CA TYR A 5 -16.73 -2.90 15.27
C TYR A 5 -15.79 -3.91 14.61
N THR A 6 -15.59 -5.06 15.25
CA THR A 6 -14.75 -6.13 14.69
C THR A 6 -15.42 -6.76 13.47
N ASP A 7 -16.73 -7.01 13.52
CA ASP A 7 -17.49 -7.57 12.41
C ASP A 7 -17.54 -6.62 11.20
N GLU A 8 -17.77 -5.33 11.45
CA GLU A 8 -17.73 -4.30 10.42
C GLU A 8 -16.32 -4.18 9.81
N TYR A 9 -15.29 -4.22 10.64
CA TYR A 9 -13.89 -4.19 10.22
C TYR A 9 -13.56 -5.38 9.31
N VAL A 10 -13.89 -6.60 9.72
CA VAL A 10 -13.63 -7.82 8.93
C VAL A 10 -14.36 -7.75 7.60
N THR A 11 -15.62 -7.32 7.60
CA THR A 11 -16.42 -7.16 6.36
C THR A 11 -15.77 -6.17 5.40
N THR A 12 -15.33 -5.02 5.91
CA THR A 12 -14.68 -3.98 5.12
C THR A 12 -13.33 -4.45 4.57
N LEU A 13 -12.53 -5.12 5.40
CA LEU A 13 -11.24 -5.69 5.01
C LEU A 13 -11.39 -6.71 3.87
N VAL A 14 -12.32 -7.67 4.01
CA VAL A 14 -12.60 -8.68 2.98
C VAL A 14 -13.03 -8.04 1.66
N ASN A 15 -13.88 -7.01 1.72
CA ASN A 15 -14.30 -6.27 0.52
C ASN A 15 -13.13 -5.63 -0.21
N HIS A 16 -12.18 -5.01 0.49
CA HIS A 16 -10.98 -4.45 -0.11
C HIS A 16 -10.09 -5.53 -0.73
N VAL A 17 -9.87 -6.64 -0.02
CA VAL A 17 -9.06 -7.76 -0.51
C VAL A 17 -9.66 -8.39 -1.76
N CYS A 18 -10.97 -8.61 -1.79
CA CYS A 18 -11.67 -9.14 -2.96
C CYS A 18 -11.55 -8.22 -4.18
N ARG A 19 -11.59 -6.89 -4.01
CA ARG A 19 -11.36 -5.93 -5.09
C ARG A 19 -9.93 -6.01 -5.61
N LEU A 20 -8.95 -6.15 -4.72
CA LEU A 20 -7.54 -6.30 -5.10
C LEU A 20 -7.27 -7.60 -5.87
N VAL A 21 -7.83 -8.71 -5.40
CA VAL A 21 -7.74 -10.03 -6.04
C VAL A 21 -8.33 -9.99 -7.45
N LYS A 22 -9.50 -9.36 -7.61
CA LYS A 22 -10.10 -9.10 -8.94
C LYS A 22 -9.21 -8.23 -9.82
N HIS A 23 -8.62 -7.16 -9.28
CA HIS A 23 -7.70 -6.28 -10.01
C HIS A 23 -6.46 -7.02 -10.52
N ARG A 24 -5.95 -7.99 -9.76
CA ARG A 24 -4.84 -8.84 -10.16
C ARG A 24 -5.21 -9.91 -11.20
N GLY A 25 -6.50 -10.07 -11.53
CA GLY A 25 -6.97 -11.09 -12.46
C GLY A 25 -6.93 -12.52 -11.91
N THR A 26 -6.87 -12.69 -10.58
CA THR A 26 -6.93 -13.99 -9.92
C THR A 26 -8.28 -14.18 -9.22
N HIS A 27 -8.67 -15.44 -9.00
CA HIS A 27 -9.85 -15.81 -8.20
C HIS A 27 -9.48 -16.34 -6.81
N ARG A 28 -8.18 -16.40 -6.50
CA ARG A 28 -7.68 -16.93 -5.22
C ARG A 28 -7.14 -15.80 -4.37
N ILE A 29 -7.65 -15.71 -3.14
CA ILE A 29 -7.13 -14.81 -2.10
C ILE A 29 -5.82 -15.37 -1.58
N GLU A 30 -4.79 -14.53 -1.53
CA GLU A 30 -3.48 -14.86 -0.98
C GLU A 30 -3.21 -13.98 0.26
N ALA A 31 -2.34 -14.46 1.15
CA ALA A 31 -2.00 -13.71 2.38
C ALA A 31 -1.42 -12.32 2.07
N ARG A 32 -0.66 -12.19 0.97
CA ARG A 32 -0.11 -10.89 0.52
C ARG A 32 -1.18 -9.86 0.18
N ASP A 33 -2.38 -10.29 -0.25
CA ASP A 33 -3.47 -9.38 -0.59
C ASP A 33 -4.03 -8.74 0.69
N VAL A 34 -4.18 -9.55 1.75
CA VAL A 34 -4.59 -9.10 3.08
C VAL A 34 -3.52 -8.19 3.67
N GLU A 35 -2.26 -8.62 3.66
CA GLU A 35 -1.13 -7.83 4.17
C GLU A 35 -0.99 -6.49 3.45
N PHE A 36 -1.20 -6.45 2.13
CA PHE A 36 -1.23 -5.21 1.35
C PHE A 36 -2.35 -4.27 1.78
N VAL A 37 -3.57 -4.76 1.99
CA VAL A 37 -4.69 -3.91 2.40
C VAL A 37 -4.47 -3.37 3.82
N LEU A 38 -3.97 -4.19 4.73
CA LEU A 38 -3.65 -3.79 6.11
C LEU A 38 -2.61 -2.66 6.14
N ASP A 39 -1.54 -2.75 5.34
CA ASP A 39 -0.55 -1.68 5.22
C ASP A 39 -1.11 -0.45 4.46
N ALA A 40 -1.75 -0.64 3.31
CA ALA A 40 -2.14 0.45 2.44
C ALA A 40 -3.27 1.30 3.02
N VAL A 41 -4.30 0.66 3.57
CA VAL A 41 -5.53 1.31 4.04
C VAL A 41 -5.44 1.65 5.52
N TYR A 42 -5.03 0.69 6.36
CA TYR A 42 -5.07 0.84 7.81
C TYR A 42 -3.76 1.30 8.43
N LYS A 43 -2.68 1.41 7.64
CA LYS A 43 -1.32 1.72 8.12
C LYS A 43 -0.88 0.80 9.26
N MET A 44 -1.38 -0.44 9.27
CA MET A 44 -0.99 -1.39 10.29
C MET A 44 0.48 -1.78 10.09
N PRO A 45 1.28 -1.79 11.17
CA PRO A 45 2.64 -2.27 11.08
C PRO A 45 2.62 -3.73 10.64
N SER A 46 3.65 -4.14 9.90
CA SER A 46 3.80 -5.54 9.50
C SER A 46 3.77 -6.42 10.75
N VAL A 47 2.69 -7.18 10.91
CA VAL A 47 2.55 -8.11 12.02
C VAL A 47 3.53 -9.25 11.75
N PRO A 48 4.44 -9.61 12.68
CA PRO A 48 5.19 -10.86 12.55
C PRO A 48 4.17 -11.97 12.42
N ARG A 49 4.12 -12.63 11.26
CA ARG A 49 3.18 -13.75 11.05
C ARG A 49 3.46 -14.73 12.19
N ALA A 50 2.44 -15.11 12.97
CA ALA A 50 2.64 -15.96 14.16
C ALA A 50 3.33 -17.31 13.86
N SER A 51 3.53 -17.64 12.58
CA SER A 51 4.32 -18.75 12.05
C SER A 51 5.78 -18.41 11.69
N VAL A 52 6.35 -17.27 12.09
CA VAL A 52 7.78 -16.93 11.86
C VAL A 52 8.67 -17.70 12.86
N HIS A 53 8.62 -19.03 12.77
CA HIS A 53 9.72 -19.92 13.12
C HIS A 53 10.28 -20.61 11.85
N VAL A 54 9.99 -20.07 10.66
CA VAL A 54 10.40 -20.67 9.39
C VAL A 54 11.09 -19.60 8.54
N PHE A 55 12.41 -19.73 8.47
CA PHE A 55 13.37 -19.20 7.49
C PHE A 55 12.89 -18.11 6.52
N GLY A 56 13.48 -16.91 6.68
CA GLY A 56 13.48 -15.83 5.68
C GLY A 56 12.54 -14.67 6.01
N ALA A 57 13.04 -13.44 5.92
CA ALA A 57 12.18 -12.26 5.94
C ALA A 57 11.19 -12.34 4.76
N PRO A 58 9.87 -12.18 4.97
CA PRO A 58 8.92 -12.18 3.87
C PRO A 58 9.27 -11.06 2.88
N ALA A 59 9.15 -11.34 1.58
CA ALA A 59 9.39 -10.33 0.55
C ALA A 59 8.55 -9.08 0.85
N PRO A 60 9.13 -7.87 0.73
CA PRO A 60 8.42 -6.66 1.07
C PRO A 60 7.20 -6.52 0.16
N ILE A 61 6.04 -6.29 0.78
CA ILE A 61 4.75 -6.17 0.10
C ILE A 61 4.75 -4.99 -0.90
N ARG A 62 5.57 -3.99 -0.62
CA ARG A 62 5.87 -2.88 -1.53
C ARG A 62 7.33 -2.96 -1.97
N PRO A 63 7.63 -2.86 -3.27
CA PRO A 63 9.00 -2.58 -3.69
C PRO A 63 9.42 -1.27 -3.01
N ASP A 64 10.61 -1.28 -2.41
CA ASP A 64 11.17 -0.23 -1.55
C ASP A 64 10.69 1.14 -1.97
N ARG A 65 9.80 1.72 -1.15
CA ARG A 65 9.14 3.03 -1.28
C ARG A 65 9.76 3.86 -2.41
N ILE A 66 9.32 3.58 -3.65
CA ILE A 66 9.80 4.30 -4.82
C ILE A 66 9.19 5.68 -4.66
N THR A 67 9.95 6.58 -4.03
CA THR A 67 9.63 7.99 -4.05
C THR A 67 9.53 8.32 -5.53
N PRO A 68 8.34 8.67 -6.06
CA PRO A 68 8.17 8.81 -7.50
C PRO A 68 9.21 9.80 -8.00
N GLN A 69 10.16 9.32 -8.79
CA GLN A 69 11.21 10.20 -9.28
C GLN A 69 10.54 11.15 -10.25
N PRO A 70 10.62 12.48 -10.02
CA PRO A 70 9.97 13.42 -10.90
C PRO A 70 10.51 13.26 -12.31
N THR A 71 9.61 13.20 -13.28
CA THR A 71 9.98 13.11 -14.69
C THR A 71 10.78 14.35 -15.11
N GLU A 72 11.62 14.22 -16.14
CA GLU A 72 12.38 15.36 -16.67
C GLU A 72 11.48 16.55 -17.05
N ALA A 73 10.29 16.27 -17.60
CA ALA A 73 9.27 17.27 -17.88
C ALA A 73 8.78 18.00 -16.62
N HIS A 74 8.58 17.28 -15.50
CA HIS A 74 8.23 17.90 -14.22
C HIS A 74 9.36 18.80 -13.70
N LYS A 75 10.61 18.34 -13.78
CA LYS A 75 11.79 19.14 -13.39
C LYS A 75 11.89 20.44 -14.20
N GLN A 76 11.69 20.37 -15.52
CA GLN A 76 11.71 21.55 -16.39
C GLN A 76 10.63 22.58 -16.02
N ARG A 77 9.39 22.12 -15.77
CA ARG A 77 8.29 23.00 -15.31
C ARG A 77 8.63 23.68 -13.98
N MET A 78 9.19 22.93 -13.03
CA MET A 78 9.60 23.47 -11.73
C MET A 78 10.70 24.53 -11.87
N LEU A 79 11.64 24.37 -12.80
CA LEU A 79 12.67 25.37 -13.08
C LEU A 79 12.08 26.65 -13.67
N LEU A 80 11.11 26.53 -14.58
CA LEU A 80 10.43 27.70 -15.16
C LEU A 80 9.67 28.49 -14.08
N ILE A 81 8.92 27.79 -13.23
CA ILE A 81 8.20 28.42 -12.10
C ILE A 81 9.18 29.15 -11.18
N LYS A 82 10.29 28.51 -10.77
CA LYS A 82 11.32 29.14 -9.93
C LYS A 82 11.93 30.39 -10.57
N LYS A 83 12.10 30.40 -11.90
CA LYS A 83 12.62 31.56 -12.64
C LYS A 83 11.62 32.71 -12.67
N MET A 84 10.32 32.41 -12.82
CA MET A 84 9.28 33.44 -12.87
C MET A 84 9.01 34.06 -11.49
N VAL A 85 9.03 33.25 -10.42
CA VAL A 85 8.82 33.73 -9.04
C VAL A 85 10.00 34.57 -8.52
N LYS A 86 11.21 34.37 -9.04
CA LYS A 86 12.41 35.14 -8.66
C LYS A 86 12.58 36.45 -9.43
N LYS A 87 11.77 36.72 -10.47
CA LYS A 87 11.80 38.04 -11.13
C LYS A 87 10.97 39.02 -10.29
N PRO A 88 11.55 40.15 -9.83
CA PRO A 88 10.77 41.25 -9.27
C PRO A 88 9.86 41.88 -10.32
#